data_AF-A0A3B0P9C2-F1
#
_entry.id   AF-A0A3B0P9C2-F1
#
_cell.length_a   1.000
_cell.length_b   1.000
_cell.length_c   1.000
_cell.angle_alpha   90.00
_cell.angle_beta   90.00
_cell.angle_gamma   90.00
#
_symmetry.space_group_name_H-M   'P 1'
#
loop_
_entity.id
_entity.type
_entity.pdbx_description
1 polymer ?
#
loop_
_entity_poly.entity_id
_entity_poly.type
_entity_poly.pdbx_seq_one_letter_code
_entity_poly.pdbx_strand_id
1 'polypeptide(L)' 'MEDSLTVAKYLANANAKLVSARRYEVGEGLEKVQSNFAEEVASMTK' A
#
# COMPACT_ATOMS: atom_id res chain seq x y z
N MET A 1 -5.30 -20.32 -3.52
CA MET A 1 -6.14 -19.33 -4.21
C MET A 1 -5.79 -19.47 -5.67
N GLU A 2 -6.76 -19.76 -6.54
CA GLU A 2 -6.53 -19.79 -7.99
C GLU A 2 -6.35 -18.36 -8.50
N ASP A 3 -5.14 -17.98 -8.92
CA ASP A 3 -4.84 -16.67 -9.51
C ASP A 3 -5.60 -16.38 -10.82
N SER A 4 -6.20 -17.40 -11.45
CA SER A 4 -7.02 -17.23 -12.66
C SER A 4 -8.43 -16.71 -12.37
N LEU A 5 -8.90 -16.78 -11.12
CA LEU A 5 -10.25 -16.37 -10.76
C LEU A 5 -10.27 -14.92 -10.26
N THR A 6 -10.97 -14.05 -10.97
CA THR A 6 -11.12 -12.65 -10.55
C THR A 6 -12.01 -12.56 -9.30
N VAL A 7 -11.74 -11.59 -8.43
CA VAL A 7 -12.52 -11.33 -7.20
C VAL A 7 -14.02 -11.13 -7.52
N ALA A 8 -14.32 -10.52 -8.67
CA ALA A 8 -15.69 -10.36 -9.16
C ALA A 8 -16.38 -11.70 -9.48
N LYS A 9 -15.69 -12.65 -10.14
CA LYS A 9 -16.23 -13.98 -10.45
C LYS A 9 -16.44 -14.83 -9.20
N TYR A 10 -15.54 -14.71 -8.22
CA TYR A 10 -15.67 -15.39 -6.93
C TYR A 10 -16.95 -14.97 -6.19
N LEU A 11 -17.19 -13.66 -6.10
CA LEU A 11 -18.38 -13.10 -5.44
C LEU A 11 -19.67 -13.47 -6.17
N ALA A 12 -19.67 -13.43 -7.51
CA ALA A 12 -20.82 -13.82 -8.33
C ALA A 12 -21.17 -15.30 -8.15
N ASN A 13 -20.18 -16.20 -8.13
CA ASN A 13 -20.39 -17.64 -7.88
C ASN A 13 -20.97 -17.91 -6.48
N ALA A 14 -20.65 -17.06 -5.50
CA ALA A 14 -21.16 -17.14 -4.14
C ALA A 14 -22.48 -16.38 -3.93
N ASN A 15 -23.10 -15.86 -5.00
CA ASN A 15 -24.32 -15.05 -4.95
C ASN A 15 -24.20 -13.83 -4.01
N ALA A 16 -22.98 -13.28 -3.87
CA ALA A 16 -22.63 -12.22 -2.94
C ALA A 16 -22.19 -10.95 -3.67
N LYS A 17 -22.36 -9.79 -3.02
CA LYS A 17 -21.95 -8.49 -3.54
C LYS A 17 -21.06 -7.76 -2.54
N LEU A 18 -19.93 -7.24 -2.99
CA LEU A 18 -19.10 -6.35 -2.19
C LEU A 18 -19.76 -4.97 -2.11
N VAL A 19 -20.10 -4.53 -0.90
CA VAL A 19 -20.76 -3.23 -0.66
C VAL A 19 -19.74 -2.12 -0.41
N SER A 20 -18.73 -2.39 0.41
CA SER A 20 -17.62 -1.46 0.67
C SER A 20 -16.41 -2.20 1.20
N ALA A 21 -15.22 -1.82 0.75
CA ALA A 21 -13.96 -2.22 1.34
C ALA A 21 -13.13 -0.97 1.59
N ARG A 22 -12.44 -0.92 2.73
CA ARG A 22 -11.48 0.15 3.03
C ARG A 22 -10.20 -0.49 3.53
N ARG A 23 -9.11 -0.22 2.84
CA ARG A 23 -7.76 -0.66 3.21
C ARG A 23 -7.00 0.58 3.60
N TYR A 24 -6.39 0.55 4.77
CA TYR A 24 -5.50 1.61 5.22
C TYR A 24 -4.09 1.07 5.22
N GLU A 25 -3.15 1.83 4.71
CA GLU A 25 -1.72 1.54 4.79
C GLU A 25 -1.00 2.63 5.58
N VAL A 26 -0.03 2.22 6.40
CA VAL A 26 0.79 3.17 7.15
C VAL A 26 1.64 3.97 6.17
N GLY A 27 1.48 5.31 6.18
CA GLY A 27 2.16 6.20 5.23
C GLY A 27 1.43 6.39 3.90
N GLU A 28 0.18 5.94 3.76
CA GLU A 28 -0.66 6.23 2.59
C GLU A 28 -0.87 7.76 2.45
N GLY A 29 -0.41 8.33 1.34
CA GLY A 29 -0.48 9.78 1.08
C GLY A 29 0.58 10.62 1.78
N LEU A 30 1.54 10.01 2.49
CA LEU A 30 2.64 10.71 3.14
C LEU A 30 3.89 10.67 2.23
N GLU A 31 4.47 11.84 1.94
CA GLU A 31 5.71 11.91 1.15
C GLU A 31 6.84 11.20 1.91
N LYS A 32 7.41 10.17 1.28
CA LYS A 32 8.51 9.42 1.89
C LYS A 32 9.74 10.31 1.92
N VAL A 33 10.02 10.85 3.10
CA VAL A 33 11.26 11.59 3.36
C VAL A 33 12.43 10.63 3.12
N GLN A 34 13.26 10.94 2.13
CA GLN A 34 14.54 10.28 1.95
C GLN A 34 15.62 11.12 2.61
N SER A 35 16.18 10.62 3.71
CA SER A 35 17.34 11.22 4.36
C SER A 35 18.63 10.63 3.78
N ASN A 36 19.52 11.50 3.31
CA ASN A 36 20.86 11.12 2.88
C ASN A 36 21.83 11.27 4.05
N PHE A 37 22.14 10.15 4.69
CA PHE A 37 23.02 10.10 5.85
C PHE A 37 24.39 10.76 5.61
N ALA A 38 24.95 10.66 4.41
CA ALA A 38 26.25 11.23 4.10
C ALA A 38 26.25 12.77 4.13
N GLU A 39 25.16 13.39 3.67
CA GLU A 39 24.99 14.85 3.69
C GLU A 39 24.72 15.36 5.10
N GLU A 40 23.94 14.62 5.90
CA GLU A 40 23.69 14.98 7.30
C GLU A 40 25.00 14.97 8.12
N VAL A 41 25.83 13.95 7.96
CA VAL A 41 27.13 13.85 8.66
C VAL A 41 28.08 14.96 8.22
N ALA A 42 28.15 15.26 6.92
CA ALA A 42 28.97 16.35 6.41
C ALA A 42 28.55 17.73 6.97
N SER A 43 27.24 17.93 7.20
CA SER A 43 26.71 19.17 7.77
C SER A 43 27.04 19.36 9.26
N MET A 44 27.18 18.27 10.03
CA MET A 44 27.48 18.32 11.47
C MET A 44 28.96 18.53 11.79
N THR A 45 29.85 18.39 10.80
CA THR A 45 31.31 18.47 11.01
C THR A 45 31.88 19.88 10.73
N LYS A 46 31.00 20.87 10.51
CA LYS A 46 31.34 22.27 10.20
C LYS A 46 31.13 23.16 11.42
#